data_AF-A0A453C8S2-F1
#
_entry.id   AF-A0A453C8S2-F1
#
_cell.length_a   1.000
_cell.length_b   1.000
_cell.length_c   1.000
_cell.angle_alpha   90.00
_cell.angle_beta   90.00
_cell.angle_gamma   90.00
#
_symmetry.space_group_name_H-M   'P 1'
#
loop_
_entity.id
_entity.type
_entity.pdbx_description
1 polymer ?
#
loop_
_entity_poly.entity_id
_entity_poly.type
_entity_poly.pdbx_seq_one_letter_code
_entity_poly.pdbx_strand_id
1 'polypeptide(L)'
;RYIIIFQGTMIHAKVIKHMVNKFRPLIQEGLVYMIANFKVTSAMNFRPVEGDKIINFLHTTKIQEIKGLKNIRIAEQSFMFCSVEVLSTRDGQRMYLSDVIGVASYIGNIEETGTTHGISKIRDIVLRIEDQKVNIRLWGNKVDQIDEDSMVLS
;
A
#
# COMPACT_ATOMS: atom_id res chain seq x y z
N ARG A 1 5.51 -2.65 -5.20
CA ARG A 1 5.53 -1.16 -5.19
C ARG A 1 6.07 -0.76 -3.83
N TYR A 2 6.78 0.35 -3.73
CA TYR A 2 7.36 0.85 -2.48
C TYR A 2 7.01 2.32 -2.31
N ILE A 3 6.86 2.77 -1.07
CA ILE A 3 6.84 4.19 -0.72
C ILE A 3 8.19 4.47 -0.07
N ILE A 4 8.91 5.47 -0.58
CA ILE A 4 10.21 5.88 -0.05
C ILE A 4 10.02 7.25 0.58
N ILE A 5 10.53 7.44 1.80
CA ILE A 5 10.59 8.76 2.43
C ILE A 5 11.95 9.37 2.13
N PHE A 6 11.96 10.52 1.48
CA PHE A 6 13.16 11.30 1.17
C PHE A 6 12.95 12.75 1.62
N GLN A 7 13.80 13.23 2.53
CA GLN A 7 13.71 14.59 3.08
C GLN A 7 12.32 14.97 3.61
N GLY A 8 11.63 14.02 4.27
CA GLY A 8 10.28 14.23 4.80
C GLY A 8 9.15 14.16 3.76
N THR A 9 9.46 13.93 2.49
CA THR A 9 8.47 13.75 1.41
C THR A 9 8.38 12.28 1.02
N MET A 10 7.15 11.78 0.83
CA MET A 10 6.93 10.44 0.32
C MET A 10 6.96 10.40 -1.21
N ILE A 11 7.66 9.43 -1.79
CA ILE A 11 7.70 9.20 -3.23
C ILE A 11 7.39 7.73 -3.55
N HIS A 12 6.53 7.51 -4.54
CA HIS A 12 6.23 6.17 -5.03
C HIS A 12 7.38 5.65 -5.88
N ALA A 13 7.87 4.46 -5.51
CA ALA A 13 8.86 3.71 -6.26
C ALA A 13 8.30 2.38 -6.79
N LYS A 14 8.69 2.01 -8.01
CA LYS A 14 8.26 0.76 -8.65
C LYS A 14 9.42 -0.10 -9.13
N VAL A 15 9.25 -1.40 -8.95
CA VAL A 15 10.08 -2.46 -9.51
C VAL A 15 9.26 -3.22 -10.53
N ILE A 16 9.80 -3.41 -11.73
CA ILE A 16 9.16 -4.18 -12.81
C ILE A 16 9.16 -5.67 -12.49
N LYS A 17 8.14 -6.41 -12.95
CA LYS A 17 7.81 -7.78 -12.49
C LYS A 17 9.00 -8.73 -12.50
N HIS A 18 9.77 -8.80 -13.59
CA HIS A 18 10.92 -9.70 -13.73
C HIS A 18 12.10 -9.35 -12.81
N MET A 19 12.10 -8.17 -12.20
CA MET A 19 13.14 -7.70 -11.29
C MET A 19 12.75 -7.80 -9.82
N VAL A 20 11.50 -8.19 -9.50
CA VAL A 20 11.01 -8.26 -8.12
C VAL A 20 11.90 -9.17 -7.27
N ASN A 21 12.27 -10.35 -7.79
CA ASN A 21 13.10 -11.31 -7.07
C ASN A 21 14.52 -10.79 -6.77
N LYS A 22 15.03 -9.84 -7.58
CA LYS A 22 16.33 -9.20 -7.34
C LYS A 22 16.28 -8.22 -6.16
N PHE A 23 15.24 -7.39 -6.09
CA PHE A 23 15.19 -6.28 -5.13
C PHE A 23 14.42 -6.58 -3.86
N ARG A 24 13.43 -7.49 -3.90
CA ARG A 24 12.63 -7.87 -2.74
C ARG A 24 13.46 -8.29 -1.52
N PRO A 25 14.52 -9.12 -1.63
CA PRO A 25 15.31 -9.50 -0.45
C PRO A 25 16.23 -8.38 0.06
N LEU A 26 16.40 -7.28 -0.68
CA LEU A 26 17.30 -6.18 -0.31
C LEU A 26 16.60 -5.05 0.44
N ILE A 27 15.26 -5.05 0.46
CA ILE A 27 14.45 -3.98 1.03
C ILE A 27 13.55 -4.58 2.11
N GLN A 28 13.69 -4.06 3.32
CA GLN A 28 12.87 -4.35 4.47
C GLN A 28 12.27 -3.04 4.97
N GLU A 29 11.00 -3.09 5.35
CA GLU A 29 10.29 -1.95 5.92
C GLU A 29 10.94 -1.51 7.23
N GLY A 30 10.91 -0.20 7.51
CA GLY A 30 11.51 0.40 8.71
C GLY A 30 13.03 0.62 8.64
N LEU A 31 13.73 0.16 7.60
CA LEU A 31 15.17 0.38 7.43
C LEU A 31 15.50 1.55 6.50
N VAL A 32 16.70 2.10 6.64
CA VAL A 32 17.19 3.24 5.86
C VAL A 32 18.17 2.78 4.80
N TYR A 33 17.99 3.27 3.58
CA TYR A 33 18.77 2.87 2.42
C TYR A 33 19.33 4.06 1.65
N MET A 34 20.55 3.92 1.16
CA MET A 34 21.02 4.68 0.00
C MET A 34 20.56 3.95 -1.26
N ILE A 35 19.84 4.67 -2.13
CA ILE A 35 19.36 4.14 -3.40
C ILE A 35 19.90 5.05 -4.52
N ALA A 36 20.57 4.45 -5.51
CA ALA A 36 21.20 5.17 -6.61
C ALA A 36 20.94 4.49 -7.97
N ASN A 37 21.18 5.20 -9.07
CA ASN A 37 21.00 4.72 -10.44
C ASN A 37 19.57 4.26 -10.75
N PHE A 38 18.59 5.09 -10.42
CA PHE A 38 17.18 4.87 -10.76
C PHE A 38 16.70 5.90 -11.79
N LYS A 39 15.53 5.65 -12.39
CA LYS A 39 14.91 6.57 -13.35
C LYS A 39 13.70 7.27 -12.72
N VAL A 40 13.65 8.59 -12.81
CA VAL A 40 12.47 9.39 -12.44
C VAL A 40 11.57 9.57 -13.66
N THR A 41 10.26 9.36 -13.50
CA THR A 41 9.25 9.61 -14.55
C THR A 41 8.03 10.29 -13.96
N SER A 42 7.15 10.81 -14.81
CA SER A 42 5.84 11.31 -14.39
C SER A 42 5.01 10.23 -13.70
N ALA A 43 4.20 10.65 -12.73
CA ALA A 43 3.32 9.77 -11.97
C ALA A 43 2.13 9.29 -12.82
N MET A 44 1.61 8.13 -12.42
CA MET A 44 0.46 7.49 -13.07
C MET A 44 -0.78 7.61 -12.16
N ASN A 45 -1.93 7.22 -12.69
CA ASN A 45 -3.14 6.98 -11.91
C ASN A 45 -2.90 5.84 -10.88
N PHE A 46 -3.74 5.81 -9.84
CA PHE A 46 -3.70 4.85 -8.73
C PHE A 46 -2.36 4.85 -7.99
N ARG A 47 -1.89 6.05 -7.64
CA ARG A 47 -0.66 6.23 -6.87
C ARG A 47 -0.96 6.34 -5.37
N PRO A 48 -0.10 5.79 -4.50
CA PRO A 48 -0.32 5.79 -3.07
C PRO A 48 0.01 7.12 -2.38
N VAL A 49 0.78 8.00 -3.04
CA VAL A 49 1.26 9.25 -2.44
C VAL A 49 1.04 10.41 -3.39
N GLU A 50 0.89 11.59 -2.81
CA GLU A 50 0.84 12.84 -3.56
C GLU A 50 2.21 13.15 -4.17
N GLY A 51 2.21 13.59 -5.43
CA GLY A 51 3.42 13.80 -6.21
C GLY A 51 3.21 13.56 -7.70
N ASP A 52 3.90 14.35 -8.52
CA ASP A 52 3.88 14.29 -9.98
C ASP A 52 4.97 13.36 -10.55
N LYS A 53 5.83 12.81 -9.69
CA LYS A 53 6.98 11.97 -10.06
C LYS A 53 7.00 10.64 -9.33
N ILE A 54 7.55 9.64 -9.99
CA ILE A 54 7.80 8.31 -9.43
C ILE A 54 9.21 7.83 -9.74
N ILE A 55 9.74 6.98 -8.87
CA ILE A 55 11.02 6.31 -9.06
C ILE A 55 10.80 4.95 -9.72
N ASN A 56 11.59 4.65 -10.75
CA ASN A 56 11.58 3.37 -11.44
C ASN A 56 12.94 2.72 -11.26
N PHE A 57 12.93 1.52 -10.69
CA PHE A 57 14.16 0.75 -10.51
C PHE A 57 14.60 0.20 -11.86
N LEU A 58 15.89 0.35 -12.13
CA LEU A 58 16.60 -0.16 -13.30
C LEU A 58 17.41 -1.40 -12.91
N HIS A 59 17.86 -2.18 -13.90
CA HIS A 59 18.83 -3.25 -13.68
C HIS A 59 20.11 -2.78 -12.96
N THR A 60 20.47 -1.52 -13.15
CA THR A 60 21.65 -0.86 -12.57
C THR A 60 21.38 -0.16 -11.25
N THR A 61 20.13 -0.15 -10.75
CA THR A 61 19.81 0.46 -9.46
C THR A 61 20.57 -0.24 -8.33
N LYS A 62 21.26 0.56 -7.53
CA LYS A 62 22.04 0.13 -6.36
C LYS A 62 21.25 0.44 -5.10
N ILE A 63 21.26 -0.51 -4.15
CA ILE A 63 20.61 -0.39 -2.84
C ILE A 63 21.64 -0.79 -1.80
N GLN A 64 21.84 0.06 -0.80
CA GLN A 64 22.73 -0.20 0.31
C GLN A 64 22.05 0.24 1.61
N GLU A 65 21.84 -0.69 2.53
CA GLU A 65 21.36 -0.38 3.87
C GLU A 65 22.39 0.48 4.61
N ILE A 66 21.92 1.54 5.26
CA ILE A 66 22.77 2.40 6.09
C ILE A 66 22.53 2.02 7.56
N LYS A 67 23.52 1.37 8.16
CA LYS A 67 23.49 0.94 9.57
C LYS A 67 23.99 2.02 10.51
N GLY A 68 23.54 1.97 11.77
CA GLY A 68 24.11 2.77 12.85
C GLY A 68 23.75 4.26 12.85
N LEU A 69 22.76 4.67 12.05
CA LEU A 69 22.23 6.03 12.06
C LEU A 69 21.43 6.27 13.34
N LYS A 70 22.09 6.83 14.35
CA LYS A 70 21.41 7.47 15.48
C LYS A 70 20.96 8.85 14.99
N ASN A 71 19.66 9.16 15.13
CA ASN A 71 19.04 10.47 14.90
C ASN A 71 18.53 10.81 13.49
N ILE A 72 18.38 9.87 12.54
CA ILE A 72 17.53 10.15 11.37
C ILE A 72 16.07 10.03 11.81
N ARG A 73 15.40 11.17 11.97
CA ARG A 73 13.95 11.26 12.12
C ARG A 73 13.29 11.10 10.75
N ILE A 74 13.35 9.91 10.16
CA ILE A 74 12.33 9.55 9.15
C ILE A 74 11.06 9.34 9.96
N ALA A 75 10.00 10.08 9.63
CA ALA A 75 8.72 9.90 10.30
C ALA A 75 8.35 8.41 10.24
N GLU A 76 8.19 7.79 11.41
CA GLU A 76 7.82 6.37 11.51
C GLU A 76 6.42 6.11 10.93
N GLN A 77 5.64 7.17 10.70
CA GLN A 77 4.28 7.11 10.23
C GLN A 77 4.20 7.62 8.78
N SER A 78 4.10 6.68 7.85
CA SER A 78 3.94 6.92 6.42
C SER A 78 2.49 6.86 5.94
N PHE A 79 1.53 6.77 6.87
CA PHE A 79 0.11 6.65 6.53
C PHE A 79 -0.56 8.02 6.52
N MET A 80 -1.39 8.25 5.50
CA MET A 80 -2.27 9.41 5.40
C MET A 80 -3.72 8.94 5.46
N PHE A 81 -4.19 8.63 6.67
CA PHE A 81 -5.54 8.11 6.87
C PHE A 81 -6.60 9.10 6.38
N CYS A 82 -7.51 8.60 5.55
CA CYS A 82 -8.64 9.37 5.03
C CYS A 82 -9.85 9.23 5.97
N SER A 83 -10.56 10.34 6.19
CA SER A 83 -11.90 10.30 6.77
C SER A 83 -12.91 9.73 5.77
N VAL A 84 -14.11 9.37 6.24
CA VAL A 84 -15.15 8.83 5.36
C VAL A 84 -15.61 9.86 4.33
N GLU A 85 -15.67 11.14 4.70
CA GLU A 85 -16.02 12.24 3.78
C GLU A 85 -15.00 12.32 2.64
N VAL A 86 -13.70 12.23 2.96
CA VAL A 86 -12.64 12.21 1.94
C VAL A 86 -12.80 11.00 1.01
N LEU A 87 -13.11 9.81 1.56
CA LEU A 87 -13.36 8.62 0.77
C LEU A 87 -14.55 8.83 -0.19
N SER A 88 -15.65 9.44 0.27
CA SER A 88 -16.79 9.77 -0.58
C SER A 88 -16.42 10.73 -1.72
N THR A 89 -15.58 11.73 -1.49
CA THR A 89 -15.13 12.64 -2.56
C THR A 89 -14.24 11.95 -3.60
N ARG A 90 -13.63 10.82 -3.23
CA ARG A 90 -12.75 10.02 -4.09
C ARG A 90 -13.50 8.90 -4.81
N ASP A 91 -14.80 8.76 -4.60
CA ASP A 91 -15.59 7.75 -5.31
C ASP A 91 -15.53 8.00 -6.83
N GLY A 92 -15.31 6.93 -7.59
CA GLY A 92 -15.04 6.98 -9.03
C GLY A 92 -13.71 7.65 -9.44
N GLN A 93 -12.97 8.27 -8.53
CA GLN A 93 -11.67 8.87 -8.84
C GLN A 93 -10.58 7.80 -8.95
N ARG A 94 -9.68 8.00 -9.91
CA ARG A 94 -8.59 7.05 -10.21
C ARG A 94 -7.21 7.61 -9.91
N MET A 95 -7.12 8.79 -9.32
CA MET A 95 -5.85 9.48 -9.16
C MET A 95 -5.03 8.90 -8.00
N TYR A 96 -5.63 8.82 -6.81
CA TYR A 96 -4.96 8.45 -5.57
C TYR A 96 -5.57 7.19 -4.95
N LEU A 97 -4.73 6.39 -4.30
CA LEU A 97 -5.17 5.38 -3.35
C LEU A 97 -5.40 6.05 -1.98
N SER A 98 -6.21 5.42 -1.14
CA SER A 98 -6.54 5.94 0.19
C SER A 98 -6.03 4.98 1.26
N ASP A 99 -5.35 5.52 2.27
CA ASP A 99 -5.07 4.79 3.50
C ASP A 99 -6.31 4.89 4.40
N VAL A 100 -6.74 3.76 4.95
CA VAL A 100 -7.94 3.66 5.77
C VAL A 100 -7.60 2.86 7.02
N ILE A 101 -8.08 3.34 8.17
CA ILE A 101 -7.98 2.63 9.45
C ILE A 101 -9.33 2.67 10.14
N GLY A 102 -9.71 1.57 10.76
CA GLY A 102 -10.97 1.43 11.47
C GLY A 102 -11.05 0.10 12.19
N VAL A 103 -12.09 -0.06 13.01
CA VAL A 103 -12.36 -1.31 13.73
C VAL A 103 -13.16 -2.23 12.82
N ALA A 104 -12.68 -3.45 12.58
CA ALA A 104 -13.45 -4.43 11.83
C ALA A 104 -14.72 -4.79 12.62
N SER A 105 -15.89 -4.58 12.01
CA SER A 105 -17.21 -4.77 12.64
C SER A 105 -18.03 -5.89 12.01
N TYR A 106 -17.61 -6.34 10.82
CA TYR A 106 -18.14 -7.51 10.13
C TYR A 106 -17.09 -8.06 9.17
N ILE A 107 -16.99 -9.40 9.11
CA ILE A 107 -16.27 -10.14 8.08
C ILE A 107 -17.31 -11.09 7.50
N GLY A 108 -17.53 -11.01 6.19
CA GLY A 108 -18.45 -11.88 5.48
C GLY A 108 -17.83 -13.21 5.08
N ASN A 109 -18.64 -14.07 4.49
CA ASN A 109 -18.18 -15.33 3.94
C ASN A 109 -17.28 -15.12 2.71
N ILE A 110 -16.45 -16.13 2.43
CA ILE A 110 -15.70 -16.19 1.18
C ILE A 110 -16.65 -16.63 0.07
N GLU A 111 -16.70 -15.84 -1.00
CA GLU A 111 -17.50 -16.10 -2.19
C GLU A 111 -16.62 -16.15 -3.43
N GLU A 112 -17.16 -16.62 -4.55
CA GLU A 112 -16.49 -16.62 -5.85
C GLU A 112 -17.27 -15.79 -6.87
N THR A 113 -16.56 -15.03 -7.70
CA THR A 113 -17.15 -14.24 -8.78
C THR A 113 -16.38 -14.42 -10.09
N GLY A 114 -17.10 -14.33 -11.21
CA GLY A 114 -16.50 -14.27 -12.53
C GLY A 114 -15.81 -12.92 -12.78
N THR A 115 -14.62 -12.95 -13.38
CA THR A 115 -13.88 -11.78 -13.86
C THR A 115 -13.47 -11.99 -15.33
N THR A 116 -12.97 -10.94 -15.98
CA THR A 116 -12.40 -11.05 -17.33
C THR A 116 -11.20 -12.00 -17.42
N HIS A 117 -10.63 -12.41 -16.27
CA HIS A 117 -9.47 -13.30 -16.17
C HIS A 117 -9.82 -14.67 -15.56
N GLY A 118 -11.11 -15.01 -15.44
CA GLY A 118 -11.59 -16.24 -14.82
C GLY A 118 -12.24 -16.01 -13.44
N ILE A 119 -12.41 -17.09 -12.68
CA ILE A 119 -13.04 -17.07 -11.36
C ILE A 119 -12.07 -16.48 -10.32
N SER A 120 -12.56 -15.63 -9.44
CA SER A 120 -11.79 -15.04 -8.33
C SER A 120 -12.57 -15.13 -7.02
N LYS A 121 -11.87 -15.41 -5.92
CA LYS A 121 -12.41 -15.31 -4.58
C LYS A 121 -12.62 -13.83 -4.19
N ILE A 122 -13.72 -13.55 -3.52
CA ILE A 122 -14.02 -12.26 -2.89
C ILE A 122 -14.46 -12.46 -1.44
N ARG A 123 -14.27 -11.44 -0.62
CA ARG A 123 -14.79 -11.38 0.75
C ARG A 123 -15.00 -9.94 1.15
N ASP A 124 -16.19 -9.63 1.64
CA ASP A 124 -16.51 -8.29 2.13
C ASP A 124 -16.21 -8.18 3.62
N ILE A 125 -15.60 -7.06 4.00
CA ILE A 125 -15.38 -6.67 5.39
C ILE A 125 -15.98 -5.28 5.61
N VAL A 126 -16.45 -5.00 6.82
CA VAL A 126 -16.97 -3.68 7.19
C VAL A 126 -16.08 -3.09 8.27
N LEU A 127 -15.43 -1.98 7.96
CA LEU A 127 -14.72 -1.18 8.95
C LEU A 127 -15.66 -0.13 9.52
N ARG A 128 -15.69 -0.02 10.85
CA ARG A 128 -16.23 1.12 11.56
C ARG A 128 -15.13 2.16 11.73
N ILE A 129 -15.34 3.31 11.12
CA ILE A 129 -14.45 4.48 11.19
C ILE A 129 -15.28 5.56 11.88
N GLU A 130 -14.90 5.88 13.12
CA GLU A 130 -15.72 6.70 14.03
C GLU A 130 -17.13 6.08 14.18
N ASP A 131 -18.18 6.79 13.79
CA ASP A 131 -19.58 6.33 13.82
C ASP A 131 -20.09 5.86 12.44
N GLN A 132 -19.21 5.83 11.43
CA GLN A 132 -19.55 5.49 10.05
C GLN A 132 -19.05 4.09 9.68
N LYS A 133 -19.77 3.42 8.78
CA LYS A 133 -19.42 2.09 8.26
C LYS A 133 -18.92 2.18 6.83
N VAL A 134 -17.78 1.56 6.57
CA VAL A 134 -17.15 1.49 5.25
C VAL A 134 -17.03 0.03 4.82
N ASN A 135 -17.64 -0.31 3.69
CA ASN A 135 -17.53 -1.63 3.08
C ASN A 135 -16.22 -1.72 2.28
N ILE A 136 -15.46 -2.78 2.49
CA ILE A 136 -14.23 -3.09 1.76
C ILE A 136 -14.34 -4.48 1.18
N ARG A 137 -14.02 -4.62 -0.11
CA ARG A 137 -13.97 -5.93 -0.79
C ARG A 137 -12.54 -6.40 -0.99
N LEU A 138 -12.22 -7.56 -0.44
CA LEU A 138 -10.97 -8.25 -0.67
C LEU A 138 -11.08 -9.16 -1.89
N TRP A 139 -9.94 -9.39 -2.56
CA TRP A 139 -9.88 -10.14 -3.80
C TRP A 139 -8.73 -11.16 -3.81
N GLY A 140 -8.96 -12.32 -4.42
CA GLY A 140 -7.97 -13.36 -4.65
C GLY A 140 -7.31 -13.86 -3.36
N ASN A 141 -5.99 -14.06 -3.37
CA ASN A 141 -5.25 -14.64 -2.25
C ASN A 141 -5.27 -13.79 -0.97
N LYS A 142 -5.79 -12.55 -1.01
CA LYS A 142 -5.96 -11.70 0.18
C LYS A 142 -7.15 -12.09 1.03
N VAL A 143 -8.11 -12.79 0.44
CA VAL A 143 -9.30 -13.28 1.12
C VAL A 143 -8.95 -14.28 2.23
N ASP A 144 -7.97 -15.15 1.97
CA ASP A 144 -7.54 -16.20 2.89
C ASP A 144 -6.59 -15.68 4.01
N GLN A 145 -6.29 -14.37 4.06
CA GLN A 145 -5.34 -13.78 5.02
C GLN A 145 -6.02 -13.16 6.25
N ILE A 146 -7.35 -13.13 6.29
CA ILE A 146 -8.12 -12.60 7.42
C ILE A 146 -8.85 -13.75 8.08
N ASP A 147 -8.63 -13.91 9.38
CA ASP A 147 -9.31 -14.91 10.19
C ASP A 147 -10.54 -14.30 10.88
N GLU A 148 -11.66 -15.04 10.89
CA GLU A 148 -12.89 -14.65 11.59
C GLU A 148 -12.66 -14.58 13.10
N ASP A 149 -11.80 -15.44 13.63
CA ASP A 149 -11.43 -15.49 15.06
C ASP A 149 -10.68 -14.24 15.52
N SER A 150 -10.21 -13.40 14.58
CA SER A 150 -9.57 -12.11 14.90
C SER A 150 -10.55 -11.05 15.44
N MET A 151 -11.86 -11.26 15.34
CA MET A 151 -12.87 -10.32 15.87
C MET A 151 -13.24 -10.53 17.34
N VAL A 152 -12.82 -11.64 17.97
CA VAL A 152 -13.35 -12.06 19.28
C VAL A 152 -12.60 -11.42 20.47
N LEU A 153 -11.70 -10.45 20.23
CA LEU A 153 -10.86 -9.84 21.28
C LEU A 153 -11.04 -8.31 21.45
N SER A 154 -12.14 -7.72 20.99
CA SER A 154 -12.44 -6.29 21.25
C SER A 154 -13.63 -6.09 22.18
#